data_AF-A0AAU6QMR3-F1
#
_entry.id   AF-A0AAU6QMR3-F1
#
_cell.length_a   1.000
_cell.length_b   1.000
_cell.length_c   1.000
_cell.angle_alpha   90.00
_cell.angle_beta   90.00
_cell.angle_gamma   90.00
#
_symmetry.space_group_name_H-M   'P 1'
#
loop_
_entity.id
_entity.type
_entity.pdbx_description
1 polymer ?
#
loop_
_entity_poly.entity_id
_entity_poly.type
_entity_poly.pdbx_seq_one_letter_code
_entity_poly.pdbx_strand_id
1 'polypeptide(L)'
;MIAVSALPPIAIGPGPAYPTLTHLEAAASHHEQAGRFHREASRHFEAGKDFAHAAHQAMMAHGHALHAIDRANDALKHNASTPLIVPRPPCSVESSATAAQHHAMAAELYEQAALHLRSAVRHFDQDCGAVAHETQLAFALALRALSHSNAAARQHITSSRDRDPVTDTA
;
A
#
# COMPACT_ATOMS: atom_id res chain seq x y z
N MET A 1 47.35 45.99 -10.39
CA MET A 1 47.15 44.59 -10.85
C MET A 1 46.70 43.79 -9.64
N ILE A 2 45.41 43.48 -9.54
CA ILE A 2 44.87 42.66 -8.46
C ILE A 2 44.57 41.29 -9.07
N ALA A 3 45.27 40.25 -8.61
CA ALA A 3 45.03 38.88 -9.03
C ALA A 3 43.72 38.39 -8.38
N VAL A 4 42.72 38.12 -9.21
CA VAL A 4 41.48 37.46 -8.78
C VAL A 4 41.78 35.97 -8.72
N SER A 5 42.01 35.45 -7.51
CA SER A 5 42.10 34.01 -7.26
C SER A 5 40.76 33.36 -7.59
N ALA A 6 40.76 32.49 -8.60
CA ALA A 6 39.63 31.64 -8.93
C ALA A 6 39.37 30.67 -7.78
N LEU A 7 38.17 30.74 -7.20
CA LEU A 7 37.64 29.72 -6.30
C LEU A 7 37.48 28.39 -7.07
N PRO A 8 37.84 27.23 -6.49
CA PRO A 8 37.57 25.96 -7.12
C PRO A 8 36.06 25.68 -7.16
N PRO A 9 35.56 24.98 -8.18
CA PRO A 9 34.16 24.57 -8.24
C PRO A 9 33.87 23.62 -7.07
N ILE A 10 32.87 23.99 -6.27
CA ILE A 10 32.30 23.11 -5.25
C ILE A 10 31.70 21.92 -6.00
N ALA A 11 32.37 20.78 -5.93
CA ALA A 11 31.82 19.50 -6.37
C ALA A 11 30.62 19.18 -5.48
N ILE A 12 29.42 19.47 -5.98
CA ILE A 12 28.17 18.95 -5.42
C ILE A 12 28.19 17.45 -5.74
N GLY A 13 28.65 16.64 -4.79
CA GLY A 13 28.59 15.18 -4.90
C GLY A 13 27.13 14.71 -5.03
N PRO A 14 26.88 13.53 -5.62
CA PRO A 14 25.53 12.98 -5.72
C PRO A 14 25.01 12.70 -4.29
N GLY A 15 24.06 13.53 -3.84
CA GLY A 15 23.26 13.31 -2.63
C GLY A 15 22.25 12.17 -2.78
N PRO A 16 21.32 11.98 -1.81
CA PRO A 16 20.66 10.71 -1.43
C PRO A 16 19.60 10.14 -2.41
N ALA A 17 19.88 10.15 -3.72
CA ALA A 17 18.99 9.70 -4.79
C ALA A 17 18.82 8.17 -4.87
N TYR A 18 19.81 7.39 -4.43
CA TYR A 18 19.75 5.93 -4.47
C TYR A 18 18.78 5.28 -3.45
N PRO A 19 18.76 5.65 -2.16
CA PRO A 19 17.88 4.98 -1.20
C PRO A 19 16.39 5.16 -1.54
N THR A 20 15.98 6.34 -2.01
CA THR A 20 14.59 6.65 -2.40
C THR A 20 14.10 5.79 -3.55
N LEU A 21 14.87 5.67 -4.63
CA LEU A 21 14.52 4.82 -5.77
C LEU A 21 14.33 3.36 -5.33
N THR A 22 15.27 2.81 -4.55
CA THR A 22 15.17 1.44 -4.04
C THR A 22 13.95 1.23 -3.13
N HIS A 23 13.58 2.25 -2.36
CA HIS A 23 12.38 2.21 -1.51
C HIS A 23 11.08 2.23 -2.33
N LEU A 24 11.01 3.02 -3.40
CA LEU A 24 9.85 3.04 -4.30
C LEU A 24 9.67 1.72 -5.05
N GLU A 25 10.76 1.13 -5.54
CA GLU A 25 10.73 -0.19 -6.21
C GLU A 25 10.29 -1.31 -5.26
N ALA A 26 10.85 -1.33 -4.04
CA ALA A 26 10.46 -2.28 -3.02
C ALA A 26 8.97 -2.10 -2.64
N ALA A 27 8.53 -0.86 -2.42
CA ALA A 27 7.14 -0.57 -2.11
C ALA A 27 6.19 -1.05 -3.21
N ALA A 28 6.53 -0.83 -4.48
CA ALA A 28 5.76 -1.33 -5.61
C ALA A 28 5.64 -2.87 -5.58
N SER A 29 6.76 -3.58 -5.40
CA SER A 29 6.77 -5.04 -5.34
C SER A 29 5.94 -5.60 -4.18
N HIS A 30 6.01 -4.97 -3.00
CA HIS A 30 5.21 -5.37 -1.86
C HIS A 30 3.70 -5.12 -2.10
N HIS A 31 3.31 -4.02 -2.76
CA HIS A 31 1.92 -3.81 -3.15
C HIS A 31 1.44 -4.83 -4.19
N GLU A 32 2.26 -5.19 -5.18
CA GLU A 32 1.93 -6.28 -6.13
C GLU A 32 1.67 -7.60 -5.39
N GLN A 33 2.50 -7.94 -4.41
CA GLN A 33 2.34 -9.16 -3.63
C GLN A 33 1.09 -9.12 -2.72
N ALA A 34 0.81 -7.97 -2.09
CA ALA A 34 -0.43 -7.77 -1.34
C ALA A 34 -1.66 -7.96 -2.23
N GLY A 35 -1.64 -7.43 -3.45
CA GLY A 35 -2.70 -7.61 -4.43
C GLY A 35 -2.94 -9.08 -4.80
N ARG A 36 -1.87 -9.83 -5.05
CA ARG A 36 -1.94 -11.27 -5.35
C ARG A 36 -2.60 -12.07 -4.23
N PHE A 37 -2.12 -11.89 -3.00
CA PHE A 37 -2.65 -12.59 -1.84
C PHE A 37 -4.11 -12.23 -1.53
N HIS A 38 -4.51 -10.97 -1.73
CA HIS A 38 -5.93 -10.60 -1.63
C HIS A 38 -6.79 -11.22 -2.72
N ARG A 39 -6.30 -11.34 -3.96
CA ARG A 39 -7.03 -12.04 -5.02
C ARG A 39 -7.21 -13.53 -4.71
N GLU A 40 -6.19 -14.16 -4.13
CA GLU A 40 -6.31 -15.54 -3.63
C GLU A 40 -7.33 -15.63 -2.50
N ALA A 41 -7.23 -14.78 -1.48
CA ALA A 41 -8.20 -14.74 -0.38
C ALA A 41 -9.64 -14.58 -0.89
N SER A 42 -9.86 -13.67 -1.84
CA SER A 42 -11.16 -13.45 -2.47
C SER A 42 -11.74 -14.73 -3.08
N ARG A 43 -10.94 -15.47 -3.87
CA ARG A 43 -11.34 -16.74 -4.48
C ARG A 43 -11.72 -17.80 -3.44
N HIS A 44 -10.96 -17.90 -2.34
CA HIS A 44 -11.25 -18.86 -1.28
C HIS A 44 -12.52 -18.51 -0.49
N PHE A 45 -12.77 -17.22 -0.22
CA PHE A 45 -14.02 -16.76 0.37
C PHE A 45 -15.22 -16.99 -0.54
N GLU A 46 -15.08 -16.75 -1.85
CA GLU A 46 -16.14 -16.99 -2.83
C GLU A 46 -16.46 -18.49 -2.99
N ALA A 47 -15.43 -19.35 -2.96
CA ALA A 47 -15.61 -20.80 -2.98
C ALA A 47 -16.30 -21.36 -1.72
N GLY A 48 -16.26 -20.62 -0.61
CA GLY A 48 -17.02 -20.91 0.62
C GLY A 48 -16.58 -22.15 1.40
N LYS A 49 -15.40 -22.70 1.11
CA LYS A 49 -14.95 -24.01 1.65
C LYS A 49 -13.69 -23.96 2.51
N ASP A 50 -12.81 -22.97 2.31
CA ASP A 50 -11.51 -22.91 2.99
C ASP A 50 -11.24 -21.51 3.53
N PHE A 51 -12.02 -21.12 4.55
CA PHE A 51 -11.92 -19.81 5.17
C PHE A 51 -10.64 -19.63 5.98
N ALA A 52 -10.07 -20.71 6.52
CA ALA A 52 -8.79 -20.66 7.23
C ALA A 52 -7.65 -20.29 6.28
N HIS A 53 -7.60 -20.92 5.11
CA HIS A 53 -6.64 -20.54 4.08
C HIS A 53 -6.91 -19.12 3.56
N ALA A 54 -8.17 -18.75 3.32
CA ALA A 54 -8.53 -17.39 2.91
C ALA A 54 -8.04 -16.32 3.91
N ALA A 55 -8.24 -16.56 5.21
CA ALA A 55 -7.79 -15.68 6.28
C ALA A 55 -6.25 -15.60 6.36
N HIS A 56 -5.57 -16.73 6.17
CA HIS A 56 -4.10 -16.76 6.11
C HIS A 56 -3.57 -15.91 4.93
N GLN A 57 -4.17 -16.07 3.75
CA GLN A 57 -3.80 -15.26 2.57
C GLN A 57 -4.04 -13.77 2.82
N ALA A 58 -5.18 -13.41 3.42
CA ALA A 58 -5.47 -12.03 3.80
C ALA A 58 -4.45 -11.45 4.81
N MET A 59 -3.98 -12.27 5.76
CA MET A 59 -2.93 -11.86 6.72
C MET A 59 -1.58 -11.62 6.04
N MET A 60 -1.17 -12.51 5.12
CA MET A 60 0.05 -12.32 4.33
C MET A 60 -0.03 -11.04 3.50
N ALA A 61 -1.17 -10.79 2.84
CA ALA A 61 -1.41 -9.55 2.10
C ALA A 61 -1.25 -8.31 2.98
N HIS A 62 -1.81 -8.33 4.19
CA HIS A 62 -1.71 -7.24 5.15
C HIS A 62 -0.27 -6.93 5.55
N GLY A 63 0.55 -7.97 5.80
CA GLY A 63 1.97 -7.80 6.10
C GLY A 63 2.73 -7.11 4.96
N HIS A 64 2.50 -7.54 3.71
CA HIS A 64 3.08 -6.89 2.54
C HIS A 64 2.62 -5.42 2.39
N ALA A 65 1.34 -5.14 2.63
CA ALA A 65 0.82 -3.78 2.55
C ALA A 65 1.46 -2.82 3.56
N LEU A 66 1.65 -3.25 4.81
CA LEU A 66 2.32 -2.44 5.83
C LEU A 66 3.78 -2.19 5.47
N HIS A 67 4.48 -3.21 4.96
CA HIS A 67 5.87 -3.07 4.51
C HIS A 67 5.98 -2.06 3.36
N ALA A 68 5.08 -2.14 2.37
CA ALA A 68 5.06 -1.21 1.25
C ALA A 68 4.84 0.24 1.70
N ILE A 69 3.91 0.46 2.64
CA ILE A 69 3.61 1.77 3.21
C ILE A 69 4.83 2.36 3.93
N ASP A 70 5.52 1.55 4.73
CA ASP A 70 6.73 1.98 5.44
C ASP A 70 7.84 2.40 4.46
N ARG A 71 8.08 1.59 3.42
CA ARG A 71 9.04 1.90 2.36
C ARG A 71 8.69 3.16 1.59
N ALA A 72 7.43 3.34 1.20
CA ALA A 72 6.98 4.55 0.52
C ALA A 72 7.18 5.79 1.41
N ASN A 73 6.90 5.70 2.71
CA ASN A 73 7.13 6.77 3.67
C ASN A 73 8.63 7.12 3.81
N ASP A 74 9.51 6.11 3.85
CA ASP A 74 10.95 6.34 3.88
C ASP A 74 11.43 7.05 2.60
N ALA A 75 10.92 6.66 1.43
CA ALA A 75 11.21 7.36 0.17
C ALA A 75 10.79 8.85 0.19
N LEU A 76 9.68 9.17 0.88
CA LEU A 76 9.18 10.54 1.04
C LEU A 76 10.03 11.37 2.01
N LYS A 77 10.47 10.80 3.13
CA LYS A 77 11.34 11.48 4.11
C LYS A 77 12.64 11.97 3.48
N HIS A 78 13.18 11.18 2.56
CA HIS A 78 14.42 11.51 1.84
C HIS A 78 14.22 12.53 0.70
N ASN A 79 12.98 12.81 0.28
CA ASN A 79 12.62 13.77 -0.77
C ASN A 79 12.03 15.09 -0.23
N ALA A 80 12.17 15.37 1.07
CA ALA A 80 11.36 16.35 1.78
C ALA A 80 11.44 17.80 1.23
N SER A 81 10.37 18.19 0.52
CA SER A 81 9.80 19.55 0.55
C SER A 81 8.26 19.55 0.57
N THR A 82 7.60 18.40 0.81
CA THR A 82 6.13 18.35 0.78
C THR A 82 5.57 17.49 1.92
N PRO A 83 4.88 18.08 2.91
CA PRO A 83 4.18 17.33 3.94
C PRO A 83 3.02 16.55 3.31
N LEU A 84 2.82 15.31 3.75
CA LEU A 84 1.66 14.50 3.34
C LEU A 84 0.38 15.11 3.89
N ILE A 85 -0.52 15.52 2.99
CA ILE A 85 -1.93 15.72 3.33
C ILE A 85 -2.52 14.32 3.48
N VAL A 86 -2.74 13.89 4.72
CA VAL A 86 -3.45 12.65 5.02
C VAL A 86 -4.88 12.80 4.51
N PRO A 87 -5.31 12.02 3.50
CA PRO A 87 -6.70 12.07 3.07
C PRO A 87 -7.56 11.55 4.21
N ARG A 88 -8.53 12.36 4.62
CA ARG A 88 -9.56 11.97 5.59
C ARG A 88 -10.21 10.66 5.10
N PRO A 89 -10.38 9.64 5.97
CA PRO A 89 -11.04 8.41 5.56
C PRO A 89 -12.44 8.76 5.02
N PRO A 90 -12.87 8.18 3.89
CA PRO A 90 -14.25 8.32 3.47
C PRO A 90 -15.15 7.81 4.59
N CYS A 91 -16.20 8.57 4.92
CA CYS A 91 -17.25 8.12 5.82
C CYS A 91 -17.71 6.72 5.39
N SER A 92 -17.75 5.81 6.34
CA SER A 92 -18.16 4.42 6.16
C SER A 92 -19.61 4.38 5.69
N VAL A 93 -19.82 4.34 4.37
CA VAL A 93 -21.07 3.82 3.84
C VAL A 93 -21.01 2.33 4.08
N GLU A 94 -21.95 1.82 4.88
CA GLU A 94 -22.09 0.41 5.19
C GLU A 94 -22.32 -0.34 3.88
N SER A 95 -21.24 -0.82 3.28
CA SER A 95 -21.27 -1.47 1.99
C SER A 95 -21.80 -2.88 2.21
N SER A 96 -22.85 -3.26 1.49
CA SER A 96 -23.40 -4.63 1.45
C SER A 96 -22.45 -5.65 0.80
N ALA A 97 -21.19 -5.26 0.58
CA ALA A 97 -20.19 -6.10 -0.05
C ALA A 97 -19.82 -7.28 0.84
N THR A 98 -19.62 -8.44 0.23
CA THR A 98 -19.16 -9.65 0.91
C THR A 98 -17.66 -9.59 1.19
N ALA A 99 -17.15 -10.46 2.09
CA ALA A 99 -15.72 -10.57 2.36
C ALA A 99 -14.90 -10.84 1.08
N ALA A 100 -15.42 -11.66 0.17
CA ALA A 100 -14.82 -11.92 -1.12
C ALA A 100 -14.70 -10.65 -1.97
N GLN A 101 -15.76 -9.84 -2.05
CA GLN A 101 -15.77 -8.57 -2.78
C GLN A 101 -14.83 -7.54 -2.16
N HIS A 102 -14.79 -7.45 -0.83
CA HIS A 102 -13.84 -6.61 -0.13
C HIS A 102 -12.38 -6.98 -0.44
N HIS A 103 -12.04 -8.27 -0.48
CA HIS A 103 -10.70 -8.70 -0.87
C HIS A 103 -10.40 -8.45 -2.36
N ALA A 104 -11.38 -8.60 -3.26
CA ALA A 104 -11.20 -8.26 -4.68
C ALA A 104 -10.91 -6.76 -4.87
N MET A 105 -11.68 -5.88 -4.21
CA MET A 105 -11.45 -4.43 -4.24
C MET A 105 -10.09 -4.07 -3.64
N ALA A 106 -9.69 -4.70 -2.53
CA ALA A 106 -8.36 -4.48 -1.96
C ALA A 106 -7.25 -4.88 -2.93
N ALA A 107 -7.40 -5.99 -3.65
CA ALA A 107 -6.44 -6.45 -4.63
C ALA A 107 -6.24 -5.44 -5.76
N GLU A 108 -7.32 -4.96 -6.36
CA GLU A 108 -7.29 -3.96 -7.45
C GLU A 108 -6.63 -2.65 -7.00
N LEU A 109 -6.95 -2.19 -5.78
CA LEU A 109 -6.37 -0.97 -5.24
C LEU A 109 -4.86 -1.09 -4.99
N TYR A 110 -4.37 -2.25 -4.52
CA TYR A 110 -2.94 -2.47 -4.38
C TYR A 110 -2.21 -2.59 -5.72
N GLU A 111 -2.85 -3.19 -6.74
CA GLU A 111 -2.30 -3.20 -8.10
C GLU A 111 -2.17 -1.78 -8.67
N GLN A 112 -3.19 -0.95 -8.49
CA GLN A 112 -3.12 0.47 -8.88
C GLN A 112 -2.04 1.22 -8.09
N ALA A 113 -1.93 0.99 -6.77
CA ALA A 113 -0.88 1.60 -5.95
C ALA A 113 0.52 1.22 -6.45
N ALA A 114 0.74 -0.05 -6.81
CA ALA A 114 1.99 -0.48 -7.40
C ALA A 114 2.28 0.22 -8.74
N LEU A 115 1.28 0.36 -9.62
CA LEU A 115 1.45 1.06 -10.89
C LEU A 115 1.87 2.52 -10.70
N HIS A 116 1.29 3.23 -9.74
CA HIS A 116 1.68 4.59 -9.41
C HIS A 116 3.13 4.67 -8.90
N LEU A 117 3.57 3.74 -8.04
CA LEU A 117 4.96 3.70 -7.58
C LEU A 117 5.94 3.36 -8.71
N ARG A 118 5.58 2.45 -9.63
CA ARG A 118 6.37 2.19 -10.85
C ARG A 118 6.43 3.44 -11.73
N SER A 119 5.35 4.21 -11.81
CA SER A 119 5.33 5.51 -12.48
C SER A 119 6.29 6.50 -11.81
N ALA A 120 6.28 6.58 -10.47
CA ALA A 120 7.21 7.42 -9.72
C ALA A 120 8.68 7.06 -9.99
N VAL A 121 9.03 5.77 -10.03
CA VAL A 121 10.38 5.30 -10.36
C VAL A 121 10.81 5.76 -11.77
N ARG A 122 9.92 5.71 -12.76
CA ARG A 122 10.23 6.16 -14.14
C ARG A 122 10.55 7.64 -14.24
N HIS A 123 9.92 8.48 -13.40
CA HIS A 123 10.10 9.93 -13.41
C HIS A 123 11.17 10.41 -12.41
N PHE A 124 11.84 9.48 -11.70
CA PHE A 124 12.62 9.78 -10.50
C PHE A 124 13.70 10.85 -10.70
N ASP A 125 14.47 10.76 -11.79
CA ASP A 125 15.54 11.72 -12.09
C ASP A 125 15.08 12.96 -12.88
N GLN A 126 13.80 13.01 -13.27
CA GLN A 126 13.29 13.96 -14.26
C GLN A 126 12.32 14.98 -13.64
N ASP A 127 11.45 14.53 -12.73
CA ASP A 127 10.39 15.36 -12.18
C ASP A 127 10.06 14.95 -10.74
N CYS A 128 10.69 15.62 -9.79
CA CYS A 128 10.44 15.42 -8.35
C CYS A 128 8.98 15.69 -7.97
N GLY A 129 8.28 16.58 -8.67
CA GLY A 129 6.87 16.88 -8.44
C GLY A 129 5.97 15.71 -8.84
N ALA A 130 6.23 15.12 -10.01
CA ALA A 130 5.55 13.91 -10.45
C ALA A 130 5.81 12.73 -9.51
N VAL A 131 7.05 12.53 -9.05
CA VAL A 131 7.40 11.47 -8.07
C VAL A 131 6.60 11.62 -6.78
N ALA A 132 6.54 12.83 -6.23
CA ALA A 132 5.78 13.10 -5.01
C ALA A 132 4.28 12.87 -5.20
N HIS A 133 3.72 13.34 -6.32
CA HIS A 133 2.30 13.17 -6.64
C HIS A 133 1.91 11.70 -6.81
N GLU A 134 2.69 10.94 -7.60
CA GLU A 134 2.46 9.52 -7.85
C GLU A 134 2.57 8.70 -6.54
N THR A 135 3.54 9.02 -5.70
CA THR A 135 3.70 8.37 -4.39
C THR A 135 2.52 8.67 -3.46
N GLN A 136 2.00 9.91 -3.47
CA GLN A 136 0.80 10.28 -2.70
C GLN A 136 -0.45 9.53 -3.17
N LEU A 137 -0.65 9.40 -4.49
CA LEU A 137 -1.76 8.62 -5.05
C LEU A 137 -1.66 7.15 -4.63
N ALA A 138 -0.47 6.55 -4.74
CA ALA A 138 -0.23 5.18 -4.29
C ALA A 138 -0.59 4.99 -2.81
N PHE A 139 -0.18 5.93 -1.96
CA PHE A 139 -0.47 5.90 -0.53
C PHE A 139 -1.97 5.98 -0.23
N ALA A 140 -2.69 6.89 -0.90
CA ALA A 140 -4.14 7.04 -0.73
C ALA A 140 -4.89 5.76 -1.14
N LEU A 141 -4.48 5.12 -2.23
CA LEU A 141 -5.04 3.85 -2.69
C LEU A 141 -4.76 2.71 -1.71
N ALA A 142 -3.53 2.61 -1.20
CA ALA A 142 -3.14 1.61 -0.22
C ALA A 142 -3.94 1.72 1.09
N LEU A 143 -4.21 2.94 1.57
CA LEU A 143 -5.07 3.17 2.75
C LEU A 143 -6.52 2.75 2.49
N ARG A 144 -7.05 3.02 1.30
CA ARG A 144 -8.39 2.54 0.93
C ARG A 144 -8.43 1.00 0.86
N ALA A 145 -7.41 0.37 0.30
CA ALA A 145 -7.29 -1.09 0.24
C ALA A 145 -7.30 -1.72 1.64
N LEU A 146 -6.55 -1.13 2.59
CA LEU A 146 -6.55 -1.54 3.99
C LEU A 146 -7.94 -1.45 4.62
N SER A 147 -8.71 -0.41 4.32
CA SER A 147 -10.09 -0.27 4.81
C SER A 147 -10.97 -1.44 4.35
N HIS A 148 -10.88 -1.83 3.07
CA HIS A 148 -11.60 -2.99 2.53
C HIS A 148 -11.13 -4.29 3.18
N SER A 149 -9.81 -4.52 3.32
CA SER A 149 -9.28 -5.71 4.01
C SER A 149 -9.79 -5.81 5.45
N ASN A 150 -9.81 -4.70 6.18
CA ASN A 150 -10.30 -4.67 7.57
C ASN A 150 -11.81 -4.92 7.65
N ALA A 151 -12.58 -4.44 6.67
CA ALA A 151 -14.01 -4.73 6.58
C ALA A 151 -14.27 -6.22 6.35
N ALA A 152 -13.53 -6.86 5.43
CA ALA A 152 -13.61 -8.30 5.20
C ALA A 152 -13.28 -9.12 6.46
N ALA A 153 -12.21 -8.75 7.17
CA ALA A 153 -11.82 -9.42 8.40
C ALA A 153 -12.91 -9.33 9.48
N ARG A 154 -13.52 -8.14 9.65
CA ARG A 154 -14.64 -7.95 10.58
C ARG A 154 -15.83 -8.82 10.23
N GLN A 155 -16.23 -8.86 8.95
CA GLN A 155 -17.33 -9.69 8.48
C GLN A 155 -17.07 -11.19 8.72
N HIS A 156 -15.84 -11.65 8.53
CA HIS A 156 -15.47 -13.04 8.78
C HIS A 156 -15.58 -13.40 10.27
N ILE A 157 -15.13 -12.51 11.16
CA ILE A 157 -15.22 -12.71 12.62
C ILE A 157 -16.70 -12.71 13.08
N THR A 158 -17.54 -11.82 12.56
CA THR A 158 -18.96 -11.81 12.93
C THR A 158 -19.69 -13.05 12.42
N SER A 159 -19.42 -13.45 11.17
CA SER A 159 -20.06 -14.63 10.58
C SER A 159 -19.61 -15.96 11.23
N SER A 160 -18.38 -16.05 11.73
CA SER A 160 -17.92 -17.23 12.47
C SER A 160 -18.59 -17.32 13.83
N ARG A 161 -18.73 -16.20 14.55
CA ARG A 161 -19.44 -16.16 15.83
C ARG A 161 -20.92 -16.56 15.74
N ASP A 162 -21.62 -16.12 14.69
CA ASP A 162 -23.03 -16.48 14.48
C ASP A 162 -23.22 -17.96 14.08
N ARG A 163 -22.15 -18.62 13.60
CA ARG A 163 -22.14 -20.05 13.26
C ARG A 163 -21.86 -20.97 14.42
N ASP A 164 -21.51 -20.44 15.59
CA ASP A 164 -21.40 -21.17 16.85
C ASP A 164 -22.63 -20.90 17.72
N PRO A 165 -23.83 -21.45 17.42
CA PRO A 165 -24.88 -21.50 18.41
C PRO A 165 -24.38 -22.41 19.53
N VAL A 166 -24.34 -21.88 20.75
CA VAL A 166 -24.16 -22.67 21.97
C VAL A 166 -25.18 -23.82 21.91
N THR A 167 -24.70 -25.03 21.62
CA THR A 167 -25.46 -26.25 21.89
C THR A 167 -25.46 -26.43 23.41
N ASP A 168 -26.29 -25.64 24.09
CA ASP A 168 -26.74 -25.94 25.44
C ASP A 168 -27.68 -27.13 25.32
N THR A 169 -27.09 -28.31 25.30
CA THR A 169 -27.76 -29.54 25.70
C THR A 169 -27.23 -29.92 27.08
N ALA A 170 -27.98 -29.55 28.12
CA ALA A 170 -28.31 -30.36 29.30
C ALA A 170 -29.14 -29.53 30.30
#